data_AF-A0A0M8VPF1-F1
#
_entry.id   AF-A0A0M8VPF1-F1
#
_cell.length_a   1.000
_cell.length_b   1.000
_cell.length_c   1.000
_cell.angle_alpha   90.00
_cell.angle_beta   90.00
_cell.angle_gamma   90.00
#
_symmetry.space_group_name_H-M   'P 1'
#
loop_
_entity.id
_entity.type
_entity.pdbx_description
1 polymer ?
#
loop_
_entity_poly.entity_id
_entity_poly.type
_entity_poly.pdbx_seq_one_letter_code
_entity_poly.pdbx_strand_id
1 'polypeptide(L)'
;MSSHGRPLPGEPDEPAEASRPAADRTGAHPTVDFSVFSVDLSSHEMLRRAHVLDALGPDWDPLAALRGEEAAYELLYSGLSAEQQRVYDELVSAGVLPRRGDGHAAA
;
A
#
# COMPACT_ATOMS: atom_id res chain seq x y z
N MET A 1 -14.37 34.55 -2.84
CA MET A 1 -14.87 35.07 -4.13
C MET A 1 -13.71 35.05 -5.11
N SER A 2 -13.62 34.02 -5.93
CA SER A 2 -12.59 33.91 -6.97
C SER A 2 -13.14 34.52 -8.25
N SER A 3 -12.73 35.74 -8.55
CA SER A 3 -12.96 36.37 -9.85
C SER A 3 -11.65 36.43 -10.60
N HIS A 4 -11.42 35.46 -11.49
CA HIS A 4 -10.50 35.65 -12.59
C HIS A 4 -11.27 35.47 -13.89
N GLY A 5 -11.71 36.63 -14.40
CA GLY A 5 -12.33 36.77 -15.69
C GLY A 5 -11.36 36.50 -16.83
N ARG A 6 -11.90 35.91 -17.89
CA ARG A 6 -11.34 35.84 -19.24
C ARG A 6 -11.58 37.20 -19.94
N PRO A 7 -10.62 37.74 -20.70
CA PRO A 7 -10.62 37.51 -22.16
C PRO A 7 -9.23 37.29 -22.78
N LEU A 8 -9.15 36.37 -23.75
CA LEU A 8 -8.03 36.27 -24.69
C LEU A 8 -8.39 37.09 -25.95
N PRO A 9 -7.50 37.96 -26.47
CA PRO A 9 -7.77 38.72 -27.68
C PRO A 9 -7.30 37.97 -28.96
N GLY A 10 -8.19 37.93 -29.95
CA GLY A 10 -7.89 37.86 -31.39
C GLY A 10 -7.39 36.54 -31.96
N GLU A 11 -8.30 35.68 -32.43
CA GLU A 11 -7.98 34.75 -33.54
C GLU A 11 -8.32 35.44 -34.87
N PRO A 12 -7.39 35.51 -35.84
CA PRO A 12 -7.77 35.72 -37.24
C PRO A 12 -8.28 34.40 -37.83
N ASP A 13 -9.33 34.51 -38.65
CA ASP A 13 -9.99 33.41 -39.35
C ASP A 13 -9.01 32.51 -40.14
N GLU A 14 -8.93 31.23 -39.78
CA GLU A 14 -8.29 30.19 -40.61
C GLU A 14 -9.33 29.63 -41.61
N PRO A 15 -9.05 29.63 -42.93
CA PRO A 15 -10.01 29.20 -43.93
C PRO A 15 -10.16 27.68 -43.91
N ALA A 16 -11.42 27.23 -44.07
CA ALA A 16 -11.84 25.84 -44.09
C ALA A 16 -10.93 24.94 -44.93
N GLU A 17 -10.09 24.12 -44.28
CA GLU A 17 -9.44 23.00 -44.95
C GLU A 17 -10.49 21.92 -45.24
N ALA A 18 -10.72 21.74 -46.54
CA ALA A 18 -11.61 20.76 -47.11
C ALA A 18 -11.31 19.34 -46.61
N SER A 19 -12.36 18.68 -46.10
CA SER A 19 -12.39 17.25 -45.78
C SER A 19 -11.75 16.40 -46.89
N ARG A 20 -10.59 15.81 -46.59
CA ARG A 20 -10.01 14.72 -47.38
C ARG A 20 -10.50 13.35 -46.88
N PRO A 21 -10.64 12.34 -47.75
CA PRO A 21 -11.43 11.15 -47.47
C PRO A 21 -10.75 10.22 -46.46
N ALA A 22 -11.59 9.53 -45.68
CA ALA A 22 -11.26 8.68 -44.54
C ALA A 22 -10.64 7.32 -44.92
N ALA A 23 -9.62 7.31 -45.78
CA ALA A 23 -9.03 6.07 -46.29
C ALA A 23 -7.50 6.11 -46.27
N ASP A 24 -6.89 6.43 -45.13
CA ASP A 24 -5.58 5.91 -44.72
C ASP A 24 -5.28 6.17 -43.24
N ARG A 25 -6.20 5.77 -42.34
CA ARG A 25 -5.94 5.79 -40.89
C ARG A 25 -5.64 4.38 -40.39
N THR A 26 -4.70 3.72 -41.04
CA THR A 26 -3.93 2.62 -40.42
C THR A 26 -2.51 3.13 -40.14
N GLY A 27 -2.42 4.34 -39.56
CA GLY A 27 -1.19 4.88 -39.01
C GLY A 27 -1.06 4.41 -37.57
N ALA A 28 -0.09 3.55 -37.32
CA ALA A 28 0.29 3.00 -36.02
C ALA A 28 -0.06 3.93 -34.86
N HIS A 29 -0.90 3.45 -33.94
CA HIS A 29 -1.00 4.09 -32.62
C HIS A 29 0.43 4.22 -32.09
N PRO A 30 0.91 5.42 -31.72
CA PRO A 30 2.20 5.52 -31.06
C PRO A 30 2.10 4.62 -29.85
N THR A 31 2.85 3.52 -29.89
CA THR A 31 2.93 2.63 -28.75
C THR A 31 3.64 3.47 -27.71
N VAL A 32 2.88 4.01 -26.76
CA VAL A 32 3.45 4.76 -25.65
C VAL A 32 4.41 3.80 -24.99
N ASP A 33 5.70 4.08 -25.09
CA ASP A 33 6.72 3.35 -24.37
C ASP A 33 6.49 3.68 -22.89
N PHE A 34 5.75 2.81 -22.21
CA PHE A 34 5.59 2.86 -20.77
C PHE A 34 6.90 2.39 -20.14
N SER A 35 7.90 3.25 -20.23
CA SER A 35 9.10 3.17 -19.41
C SER A 35 8.67 2.99 -17.96
N VAL A 36 9.08 1.87 -17.37
CA VAL A 36 8.73 1.53 -15.99
C VAL A 36 9.35 2.57 -15.07
N PHE A 37 8.50 3.36 -14.42
CA PHE A 37 8.94 4.27 -13.36
C PHE A 37 9.10 3.48 -12.06
N SER A 38 10.35 3.32 -11.61
CA SER A 38 10.68 2.70 -10.31
C SER A 38 11.36 3.71 -9.39
N VAL A 39 10.90 3.78 -8.14
CA VAL A 39 11.54 4.58 -7.08
C VAL A 39 12.15 3.64 -6.05
N ASP A 40 13.46 3.78 -5.82
CA ASP A 40 14.12 3.09 -4.71
C ASP A 40 13.96 3.88 -3.40
N LEU A 41 13.34 3.24 -2.42
CA LEU A 41 13.10 3.81 -1.09
C LEU A 41 14.00 3.21 -0.01
N SER A 42 14.97 2.35 -0.34
CA SER A 42 15.80 1.66 0.65
C SER A 42 16.47 2.62 1.64
N SER A 43 17.04 3.72 1.17
CA SER A 43 17.67 4.72 2.04
C SER A 43 16.67 5.42 2.98
N HIS A 44 15.47 5.74 2.46
CA HIS A 44 14.40 6.37 3.24
C HIS A 44 13.86 5.41 4.31
N GLU A 45 13.72 4.11 3.98
CA GLU A 45 13.29 3.09 4.93
C GLU A 45 14.35 2.85 6.01
N MET A 46 15.64 2.86 5.66
CA MET A 46 16.71 2.77 6.67
C MET A 46 16.67 3.95 7.65
N LEU A 47 16.46 5.17 7.16
CA LEU A 47 16.30 6.36 8.01
C LEU A 47 15.06 6.25 8.90
N ARG A 48 13.92 5.82 8.35
CA ARG A 48 12.69 5.59 9.12
C ARG A 48 12.92 4.59 10.25
N ARG A 49 13.57 3.45 9.97
CA ARG A 49 13.88 2.44 10.99
C ARG A 49 14.82 2.96 12.07
N ALA A 50 15.84 3.73 11.69
CA ALA A 50 16.75 4.35 12.65
C ALA A 50 16.00 5.30 13.61
N HIS A 51 15.11 6.13 13.08
CA HIS A 51 14.27 7.00 13.90
C HIS A 51 13.29 6.24 14.81
N VAL A 52 12.74 5.11 14.35
CA VAL A 52 11.89 4.25 15.19
C VAL A 52 12.69 3.68 16.36
N LEU A 53 13.88 3.15 16.11
CA LEU A 53 14.73 2.60 17.17
C LEU A 53 15.17 3.68 18.18
N ASP A 54 15.50 4.87 17.69
CA ASP A 54 15.81 6.01 18.55
C ASP A 54 14.62 6.42 19.43
N ALA A 55 13.40 6.46 18.86
CA ALA A 55 12.19 6.79 19.59
C ALA A 55 11.78 5.75 20.65
N LEU A 56 12.11 4.47 20.43
CA LEU A 56 11.90 3.39 21.41
C LEU A 56 12.85 3.52 22.62
N GLY A 57 14.01 4.16 22.41
CA GLY A 57 14.97 4.46 23.45
C GLY A 57 15.91 3.30 23.80
N PRO A 58 16.98 3.58 24.57
CA PRO A 58 18.05 2.61 24.85
C PRO A 58 17.61 1.46 25.77
N ASP A 59 16.53 1.63 26.54
CA ASP A 59 16.03 0.64 27.48
C ASP A 59 15.01 -0.33 26.84
N TRP A 60 14.73 -0.19 25.54
CA TRP A 60 13.81 -1.07 24.85
C TRP A 60 14.37 -2.49 24.70
N ASP A 61 13.72 -3.46 25.36
CA ASP A 61 14.02 -4.87 25.23
C ASP A 61 13.09 -5.52 24.18
N PRO A 62 13.57 -5.86 22.97
CA PRO A 62 12.76 -6.46 21.93
C PRO A 62 12.21 -7.84 22.33
N LEU A 63 12.94 -8.60 23.15
CA LEU A 63 12.48 -9.91 23.62
C LEU A 63 11.41 -9.78 24.70
N ALA A 64 11.47 -8.74 25.55
CA ALA A 64 10.36 -8.44 26.46
C ALA A 64 9.11 -8.00 25.68
N ALA A 65 9.26 -7.18 24.64
CA ALA A 65 8.15 -6.75 23.79
C ALA A 65 7.46 -7.95 23.10
N LEU A 66 8.24 -8.85 22.50
CA LEU A 66 7.71 -10.08 21.86
C LEU A 66 6.98 -10.99 22.85
N ARG A 67 7.56 -11.23 24.04
CA ARG A 67 6.89 -12.01 25.09
C ARG A 67 5.59 -11.35 25.58
N GLY A 68 5.57 -10.02 25.64
CA GLY A 68 4.37 -9.25 26.00
C GLY A 68 3.27 -9.40 24.96
N GLU A 69 3.63 -9.38 23.67
CA GLU A 69 2.70 -9.63 22.57
C GLU A 69 2.13 -11.05 22.61
N GLU A 70 2.98 -12.07 22.80
CA GLU A 70 2.53 -13.46 22.97
C GLU A 70 1.55 -13.58 24.15
N ALA A 71 1.88 -13.00 25.30
CA ALA A 71 0.99 -13.00 26.46
C ALA A 71 -0.34 -12.28 26.19
N ALA A 72 -0.35 -11.19 25.42
CA ALA A 72 -1.57 -10.51 25.03
C ALA A 72 -2.42 -11.37 24.08
N TYR A 73 -1.81 -12.06 23.12
CA TYR A 73 -2.49 -13.04 22.26
C TYR A 73 -3.10 -14.19 23.08
N GLU A 74 -2.38 -14.70 24.08
CA GLU A 74 -2.90 -15.73 24.98
C GLU A 74 -4.17 -15.26 25.69
N LEU A 75 -4.19 -14.01 26.15
CA LEU A 75 -5.35 -13.42 26.82
C LEU A 75 -6.54 -13.23 25.87
N LEU A 76 -6.30 -12.77 24.64
CA LEU A 76 -7.36 -12.53 23.64
C LEU A 76 -8.18 -13.77 23.34
N TYR A 77 -7.53 -14.93 23.28
CA TYR A 77 -8.15 -16.23 23.04
C TYR A 77 -8.25 -17.08 24.30
N SER A 78 -8.25 -16.45 25.47
CA SER A 78 -8.52 -17.11 26.75
C SER A 78 -10.02 -17.21 27.02
N GLY A 79 -10.43 -18.23 27.78
CA GLY A 79 -11.81 -18.36 28.25
C GLY A 79 -12.86 -18.59 27.16
N LEU A 80 -12.46 -19.10 26.00
CA LEU A 80 -13.38 -19.42 24.91
C LEU A 80 -14.38 -20.49 25.34
N SER A 81 -15.64 -20.28 24.95
CA SER A 81 -16.65 -21.33 25.03
C SER A 81 -16.29 -22.49 24.09
N ALA A 82 -16.93 -23.64 24.26
CA ALA A 82 -16.68 -24.80 23.38
C ALA A 82 -16.93 -24.51 21.90
N GLU A 83 -17.93 -23.68 21.58
CA GLU A 83 -18.22 -23.27 20.20
C GLU A 83 -17.14 -22.31 19.67
N GLN A 84 -16.73 -21.34 20.49
CA GLN A 84 -15.67 -20.39 20.13
C GLN A 84 -14.32 -21.10 19.93
N GLN A 85 -14.02 -22.09 20.78
CA GLN A 85 -12.82 -22.92 20.64
C GLN A 85 -12.85 -23.69 19.31
N ARG A 86 -13.99 -24.27 18.93
CA ARG A 86 -14.13 -24.97 17.65
C ARG A 86 -13.84 -24.04 16.46
N VAL A 87 -14.36 -22.82 16.48
CA VAL A 87 -14.12 -21.82 15.43
C VAL A 87 -12.65 -21.38 15.43
N TYR A 88 -12.06 -21.15 16.60
CA TYR A 88 -10.63 -20.83 16.71
C TYR A 88 -9.76 -21.93 16.09
N ASP A 89 -10.02 -23.20 16.42
CA ASP A 89 -9.28 -24.35 15.87
C ASP A 89 -9.45 -24.46 14.34
N GLU A 90 -10.65 -24.18 13.81
CA GLU A 90 -10.92 -24.15 12.37
C GLU A 90 -10.10 -23.05 11.68
N LEU A 91 -10.07 -21.84 12.25
CA LEU A 91 -9.31 -20.71 11.71
C LEU A 91 -7.79 -20.94 11.76
N VAL A 92 -7.29 -21.58 12.81
CA VAL A 92 -5.89 -22.02 12.89
C VAL A 92 -5.59 -23.07 11.82
N SER A 93 -6.47 -24.05 11.63
CA SER A 93 -6.28 -25.09 10.62
C SER A 93 -6.28 -24.54 9.18
N ALA A 94 -7.07 -23.49 8.94
CA ALA A 94 -7.14 -22.78 7.67
C ALA A 94 -5.97 -21.80 7.45
N GLY A 95 -5.08 -21.61 8.43
CA GLY A 95 -3.98 -20.65 8.36
C GLY A 95 -4.40 -19.19 8.46
N VAL A 96 -5.65 -18.92 8.86
CA VAL A 96 -6.15 -17.55 9.08
C VAL A 96 -5.62 -16.98 10.39
N LEU A 97 -5.54 -17.83 11.42
CA LEU A 97 -4.95 -17.46 12.71
C LEU A 97 -3.63 -18.20 12.95
N PRO A 98 -2.65 -17.54 13.57
CA PRO A 98 -1.44 -18.22 14.00
C PRO A 98 -1.76 -19.24 15.09
N ARG A 99 -1.04 -20.36 15.06
CA ARG A 99 -1.13 -21.36 16.13
C ARG A 99 -0.48 -20.80 17.39
N ARG A 100 -1.13 -21.07 18.51
CA ARG A 100 -0.65 -20.71 19.84
C ARG A 100 0.76 -21.24 20.09
N GLY A 101 1.70 -20.33 20.43
CA GLY A 101 3.07 -20.69 20.81
C GLY A 101 4.07 -20.89 19.66
N ASP A 102 3.67 -20.70 18.40
CA ASP A 102 4.59 -20.86 17.25
C ASP A 102 5.50 -19.64 17.03
N GLY A 103 5.31 -18.55 17.79
CA GLY A 103 6.09 -17.31 17.70
C GLY A 103 5.90 -16.60 16.35
N HIS A 104 5.39 -15.37 16.36
CA HIS A 104 5.12 -14.63 15.11
C HIS A 104 6.37 -14.20 14.33
N ALA A 105 7.57 -14.60 14.79
CA ALA A 105 8.87 -14.18 14.24
C ALA A 105 9.41 -15.08 13.12
N ALA A 106 8.77 -16.21 12.80
CA ALA A 106 9.31 -17.23 11.88
C ALA A 106 8.42 -17.56 10.67
N ALA A 107 7.46 -16.70 10.32
CA ALA A 107 6.64 -16.82 9.11
C ALA A 107 7.09 -15.83 8.03
#